data_AF-A0A847HD57-F1
#
_entry.id   AF-A0A847HD57-F1
#
_cell.length_a   1.000
_cell.length_b   1.000
_cell.length_c   1.000
_cell.angle_alpha   90.00
_cell.angle_beta   90.00
_cell.angle_gamma   90.00
#
_symmetry.space_group_name_H-M   'P 1'
#
loop_
_entity.id
_entity.type
_entity.pdbx_description
1 polymer ?
#
loop_
_entity_poly.entity_id
_entity_poly.type
_entity_poly.pdbx_seq_one_letter_code
_entity_poly.pdbx_strand_id
1 'polypeptide(L)'
;MHHSVCHNRPKVVLVGPPGAGKSTIGRRLARALSLPLVDSDQLIEEEAGKSCGEVFSELGEPAFRELEARHVQQALGTGGVVSLGGGAVLT
;
A
#
# COMPACT_ATOMS: atom_id res chain seq x y z
N MET A 1 -3.66 -21.09 27.60
CA MET A 1 -2.37 -21.01 26.88
C MET A 1 -2.66 -21.01 25.38
N HIS A 2 -2.42 -19.89 24.72
CA HIS A 2 -2.14 -19.83 23.28
C HIS A 2 -1.30 -18.56 23.09
N HIS A 3 0.03 -18.72 23.14
CA HIS A 3 0.93 -17.72 22.60
C HIS A 3 0.69 -17.71 21.09
N SER A 4 0.26 -16.59 20.53
CA SER A 4 0.36 -16.34 19.09
C SER A 4 1.04 -15.01 18.92
N VAL A 5 2.31 -15.12 18.57
CA VAL A 5 3.21 -14.02 18.22
C VAL A 5 2.45 -13.03 17.34
N CYS A 6 2.30 -11.79 17.82
CA CYS A 6 1.73 -10.67 17.10
C CYS A 6 2.68 -10.28 15.95
N HIS A 7 2.73 -11.12 14.91
CA HIS A 7 3.38 -10.76 13.67
C HIS A 7 2.51 -9.71 12.99
N ASN A 8 2.96 -8.47 13.07
CA ASN A 8 2.39 -7.28 12.44
C ASN A 8 2.57 -7.31 10.90
N ARG A 9 2.34 -8.48 10.29
CA ARG A 9 2.52 -8.71 8.86
C ARG A 9 1.17 -8.74 8.15
N PRO A 10 1.10 -8.27 6.89
CA PRO A 10 -0.10 -8.33 6.10
C PRO A 10 -0.57 -9.78 5.97
N LYS A 11 -1.88 -9.98 6.05
CA LYS A 11 -2.52 -11.25 5.69
C LYS A 11 -2.66 -11.38 4.19
N VAL A 12 -2.80 -10.26 3.49
CA VAL A 12 -2.89 -10.20 2.03
C VAL A 12 -2.15 -8.98 1.53
N VAL A 13 -1.38 -9.14 0.46
CA VAL A 13 -0.76 -8.04 -0.29
C VAL A 13 -1.25 -8.12 -1.74
N LEU A 14 -1.80 -7.02 -2.24
CA LEU A 14 -2.28 -6.89 -3.61
C LEU A 14 -1.25 -6.12 -4.43
N VAL A 15 -0.77 -6.77 -5.48
CA VAL A 15 0.18 -6.21 -6.47
C VAL A 15 -0.41 -6.29 -7.86
N GLY A 16 -0.03 -5.36 -8.74
CA GLY A 16 -0.50 -5.31 -10.11
C GLY A 16 -0.57 -3.89 -10.66
N PRO A 17 -0.75 -3.72 -11.98
CA PRO A 17 -0.69 -2.42 -12.62
C PRO A 17 -1.80 -1.46 -12.15
N PRO A 18 -1.66 -0.15 -12.37
CA PRO A 18 -2.75 0.80 -12.20
C PRO A 18 -4.01 0.36 -12.97
N GLY A 19 -5.19 0.56 -12.40
CA GLY A 19 -6.45 0.14 -13.04
C GLY A 19 -6.80 -1.36 -12.94
N ALA A 20 -5.93 -2.22 -12.43
CA ALA A 20 -6.20 -3.67 -12.25
C ALA A 20 -7.28 -4.00 -11.20
N GLY A 21 -7.89 -3.00 -10.55
CA GLY A 21 -8.96 -3.20 -9.58
C GLY A 21 -8.50 -3.51 -8.14
N LYS A 22 -7.22 -3.32 -7.82
CA LYS A 22 -6.63 -3.60 -6.49
C LYS A 22 -7.40 -2.96 -5.34
N SER A 23 -7.71 -1.66 -5.42
CA SER A 23 -8.45 -0.97 -4.36
C SER A 23 -9.89 -1.52 -4.20
N THR A 24 -10.53 -1.94 -5.29
CA THR A 24 -11.87 -2.55 -5.26
C THR A 24 -11.84 -3.92 -4.59
N ILE A 25 -10.89 -4.79 -4.98
CA ILE A 25 -10.73 -6.11 -4.37
C ILE A 25 -10.26 -5.99 -2.92
N GLY A 26 -9.34 -5.08 -2.62
CA GLY A 26 -8.83 -4.81 -1.27
C GLY A 26 -9.95 -4.47 -0.30
N ARG A 27 -10.84 -3.54 -0.68
CA ARG A 27 -12.02 -3.20 0.15
C ARG A 27 -12.97 -4.38 0.38
N ARG A 28 -13.22 -5.17 -0.67
CA ARG A 28 -14.09 -6.37 -0.55
C ARG A 28 -13.46 -7.42 0.37
N LEU A 29 -12.16 -7.65 0.24
CA LEU A 29 -11.43 -8.63 1.01
C LEU A 29 -11.28 -8.22 2.48
N ALA A 30 -10.93 -6.96 2.73
CA ALA A 30 -10.87 -6.39 4.08
C ALA A 30 -12.20 -6.55 4.82
N ARG A 31 -13.33 -6.23 4.15
CA ARG A 31 -14.67 -6.45 4.71
C ARG A 31 -14.97 -7.93 4.95
N ALA A 32 -14.71 -8.79 3.98
CA ALA A 32 -14.99 -10.23 4.10
C ALA A 32 -14.20 -10.90 5.23
N LEU A 33 -12.97 -10.44 5.47
CA LEU A 33 -12.08 -10.99 6.49
C LEU A 33 -12.13 -10.24 7.83
N SER A 34 -12.91 -9.16 7.93
CA SER A 34 -12.92 -8.24 9.08
C SER A 34 -11.50 -7.74 9.44
N LEU A 35 -10.73 -7.38 8.42
CA LEU A 35 -9.36 -6.88 8.53
C LEU A 35 -9.27 -5.42 8.09
N PRO A 36 -8.30 -4.65 8.61
CA PRO A 36 -8.02 -3.32 8.08
C PRO A 36 -7.49 -3.40 6.64
N LEU A 37 -7.62 -2.29 5.92
CA LEU A 37 -7.04 -2.06 4.59
C LEU A 37 -6.08 -0.88 4.66
N VAL A 38 -4.89 -1.05 4.10
CA VAL A 38 -3.91 0.01 3.87
C VAL A 38 -3.61 0.07 2.37
N ASP A 39 -3.57 1.27 1.78
CA ASP A 39 -3.16 1.49 0.39
C ASP A 39 -1.93 2.40 0.37
N SER A 40 -0.83 1.97 -0.26
CA SER A 40 0.42 2.74 -0.23
C SER A 40 0.34 4.05 -1.02
N ASP A 41 -0.46 4.10 -2.10
CA ASP A 41 -0.65 5.35 -2.85
C ASP A 41 -1.41 6.35 -1.98
N GLN A 42 -2.43 5.88 -1.25
CA GLN A 42 -3.17 6.73 -0.32
C GLN A 42 -2.27 7.30 0.81
N LEU A 43 -1.31 6.52 1.33
CA LEU A 43 -0.37 7.04 2.32
C LEU A 43 0.50 8.18 1.75
N ILE A 44 0.94 8.06 0.50
CA ILE A 44 1.69 9.12 -0.19
C ILE A 44 0.81 10.37 -0.34
N GLU A 45 -0.45 10.19 -0.71
CA GLU A 45 -1.41 11.29 -0.90
C GLU A 45 -1.71 12.02 0.42
N GLU A 46 -1.85 11.27 1.51
CA GLU A 46 -2.06 11.80 2.86
C GLU A 46 -0.84 12.60 3.37
N GLU A 47 0.38 12.12 3.12
CA GLU A 47 1.62 12.83 3.50
C GLU A 47 1.84 14.09 2.64
N ALA A 48 1.61 14.00 1.33
CA ALA A 48 1.91 15.07 0.39
C ALA A 48 0.78 16.11 0.24
N GLY A 49 -0.46 15.77 0.60
CA GLY A 49 -1.64 16.60 0.38
C GLY A 49 -1.99 16.80 -1.10
N LYS A 50 -1.52 15.91 -1.98
CA LYS A 50 -1.70 15.93 -3.44
C LYS A 50 -1.89 14.50 -3.94
N SER A 51 -2.43 14.32 -5.14
CA SER A 51 -2.55 12.97 -5.71
C SER A 51 -1.18 12.33 -5.96
N CYS A 52 -1.10 10.99 -5.90
CA CYS A 52 0.16 10.26 -6.10
C CYS A 52 0.78 10.57 -7.49
N GLY A 53 -0.06 10.80 -8.50
CA GLY A 53 0.36 11.22 -9.85
C GLY A 53 0.95 12.63 -9.92
N GLU A 54 0.43 13.58 -9.12
CA GLU A 54 1.01 14.92 -9.01
C GLU A 54 2.38 14.86 -8.32
N VAL A 55 2.50 14.09 -7.24
CA VAL A 55 3.77 13.88 -6.53
C VAL A 55 4.82 13.27 -7.46
N PHE A 56 4.45 12.25 -8.24
CA PHE A 56 5.33 11.67 -9.26
C PHE A 56 5.80 12.70 -10.29
N SER A 57 4.87 13.52 -10.79
CA SER A 57 5.18 14.52 -11.82
C SER A 57 6.09 15.64 -11.31
N GLU A 58 5.99 16.02 -10.03
CA GLU A 58 6.82 17.04 -9.41
C GLU A 58 8.22 16.54 -9.04
N LEU A 59 8.32 15.32 -8.49
CA LEU A 59 9.60 14.75 -8.04
C LEU A 59 10.44 14.17 -9.18
N GLY A 60 9.78 13.70 -10.24
CA GLY A 60 10.39 12.82 -11.21
C GLY A 60 10.64 11.41 -10.66
N GLU A 61 10.94 10.49 -11.57
CA GLU A 61 10.93 9.07 -11.25
C GLU A 61 11.92 8.66 -10.13
N PRO A 62 13.21 9.04 -10.13
CA PRO A 62 14.14 8.55 -9.11
C PRO A 62 13.72 8.88 -7.68
N ALA A 63 13.39 10.15 -7.43
CA ALA A 63 12.97 10.61 -6.10
C ALA A 63 11.59 10.06 -5.71
N PHE A 64 10.69 9.89 -6.66
CA PHE A 64 9.41 9.24 -6.40
C PHE A 64 9.60 7.77 -6.01
N ARG A 65 10.50 7.02 -6.66
CA ARG A 65 10.76 5.62 -6.29
C ARG A 65 11.31 5.52 -4.87
N GLU A 66 12.23 6.41 -4.47
CA GLU A 66 12.70 6.44 -3.07
C GLU A 66 11.57 6.76 -2.08
N LEU A 67 10.65 7.65 -2.43
CA LEU A 67 9.45 7.94 -1.64
C LEU A 67 8.50 6.73 -1.58
N GLU A 68 8.23 6.09 -2.71
CA GLU A 68 7.36 4.92 -2.86
C GLU A 68 7.91 3.74 -2.04
N ALA A 69 9.22 3.47 -2.07
CA ALA A 69 9.86 2.43 -1.27
C ALA A 69 9.57 2.59 0.23
N ARG A 70 9.70 3.82 0.74
CA ARG A 70 9.44 4.11 2.16
C ARG A 70 7.99 3.84 2.54
N HIS A 71 7.05 4.23 1.69
CA HIS A 71 5.63 4.03 1.92
C HIS A 71 5.20 2.55 1.76
N VAL A 72 5.80 1.82 0.81
CA VAL A 72 5.63 0.37 0.68
C VAL A 72 6.13 -0.33 1.95
N GLN A 73 7.32 0.02 2.46
CA GLN A 73 7.84 -0.54 3.71
C GLN A 73 6.91 -0.25 4.89
N GLN A 74 6.40 0.99 5.01
CA GLN A 74 5.43 1.35 6.03
C GLN A 74 4.16 0.51 5.92
N ALA A 75 3.59 0.37 4.72
CA ALA A 75 2.38 -0.41 4.49
C ALA A 75 2.59 -1.90 4.82
N LEU A 76 3.73 -2.47 4.44
CA LEU A 76 4.10 -3.86 4.74
C LEU A 76 4.39 -4.09 6.23
N GLY A 77 4.66 -3.03 6.99
CA GLY A 77 4.76 -3.08 8.45
C GLY A 77 3.42 -3.18 9.16
N THR A 78 2.29 -3.16 8.44
CA THR A 78 0.94 -3.24 9.01
C THR A 78 0.33 -4.64 8.91
N GLY A 79 -0.66 -4.93 9.77
CA GLY A 79 -1.51 -6.12 9.63
C GLY A 79 -2.65 -5.90 8.63
N GLY A 80 -3.34 -6.97 8.25
CA GLY A 80 -4.55 -6.90 7.42
C GLY A 80 -4.32 -7.01 5.92
N VAL A 81 -5.05 -6.25 5.12
CA VAL A 81 -4.95 -6.22 3.66
C VAL A 81 -4.14 -4.99 3.23
N VAL A 82 -3.12 -5.20 2.41
CA VAL A 82 -2.28 -4.12 1.86
C VAL A 82 -2.47 -4.07 0.35
N SER A 83 -2.76 -2.89 -0.18
CA SER A 83 -2.80 -2.57 -1.61
C SER A 83 -1.57 -1.75 -1.93
N LEU A 84 -0.70 -2.24 -2.81
CA LEU A 84 0.51 -1.52 -3.21
C LEU A 84 0.28 -0.74 -4.50
N GLY A 85 0.98 0.38 -4.64
CA GLY A 85 1.02 1.18 -5.86
C GLY A 85 1.47 0.37 -7.07
N GLY A 86 1.12 0.86 -8.27
CA GLY A 86 1.44 0.16 -9.52
C GLY A 86 2.93 -0.02 -9.78
N GLY A 87 3.78 0.85 -9.21
CA GLY A 87 5.23 0.83 -9.34
C GLY A 87 5.96 0.07 -8.23
N ALA A 88 5.25 -0.40 -7.21
CA ALA A 88 5.83 -0.94 -5.98
C ALA A 88 6.77 -2.14 -6.17
N VAL A 89 6.66 -2.89 -7.28
CA VAL A 89 7.55 -4.02 -7.60
C VAL A 89 8.85 -3.62 -8.32
N LEU A 90 8.93 -2.37 -8.80
CA LEU A 90 10.08 -1.79 -9.48
C LEU A 90 10.93 -0.91 -8.56
N THR A 91 10.56 -0.85 -7.28
CA THR A 91 10.98 0.14 -6.30
C THR A 91 11.74 -0.53 -5.17
#